data_AF-A0A4S3PXB7-F1
#
_entry.id   AF-A0A4S3PXB7-F1
#
_cell.length_a   1.000
_cell.length_b   1.000
_cell.length_c   1.000
_cell.angle_alpha   90.00
_cell.angle_beta   90.00
_cell.angle_gamma   90.00
#
_symmetry.space_group_name_H-M   'P 1'
#
loop_
_entity.id
_entity.type
_entity.pdbx_description
1 polymer ?
#
loop_
_entity_poly.entity_id
_entity_poly.type
_entity_poly.pdbx_seq_one_letter_code
_entity_poly.pdbx_strand_id
1 'polypeptide(L)' 'MILYTMMPQELIYPHTDMEDNQLKYVDLDGVSLAVSQSQNGEYTIERVMSTNPQHYLDGRYSPGQKIRL' A
#
# COMPACT_ATOMS: atom_id res chain seq x y z
N MET A 1 6.94 5.05 18.86
CA MET A 1 8.30 5.09 19.44
C MET A 1 8.82 6.51 19.28
N ILE A 2 9.42 7.12 20.30
CA ILE A 2 9.96 8.50 20.23
C ILE A 2 11.48 8.39 20.14
N LEU A 3 12.10 9.06 19.17
CA LEU A 3 13.56 9.20 19.09
C LEU A 3 14.01 10.45 19.86
N TYR A 4 14.76 10.27 20.94
CA TYR A 4 15.43 11.37 21.65
C TYR A 4 16.83 11.56 21.07
N THR A 5 16.94 12.35 20.00
CA THR A 5 18.20 12.61 19.31
C THR A 5 18.31 14.08 18.92
N MET A 6 19.54 14.58 18.87
CA MET A 6 19.85 15.93 18.37
C MET A 6 19.98 15.96 16.83
N MET A 7 19.90 14.81 16.18
CA MET A 7 19.99 14.69 14.72
C MET A 7 18.69 15.21 14.06
N PRO A 8 18.78 16.05 13.02
CA PRO A 8 17.64 16.43 12.18
C PRO A 8 16.89 15.23 11.62
N GLN A 9 15.57 15.34 11.50
CA GLN A 9 14.70 14.25 11.06
C GLN A 9 15.06 13.76 9.65
N GLU A 10 15.44 14.68 8.78
CA GLU A 10 15.76 14.46 7.37
C GLU A 10 17.00 13.58 7.18
N LEU A 11 17.90 13.53 8.19
CA LEU A 11 19.08 12.67 8.18
C LEU A 11 18.78 11.26 8.71
N ILE A 12 17.74 11.13 9.54
CA ILE A 12 17.32 9.84 10.12
C ILE A 12 16.38 9.11 9.14
N TYR A 13 15.49 9.88 8.50
CA TYR A 13 14.54 9.42 7.50
C TYR A 13 14.85 10.15 6.18
N PRO A 14 15.90 9.73 5.45
CA PRO A 14 16.23 10.34 4.18
C PRO A 14 15.04 10.18 3.23
N HIS A 15 14.58 11.30 2.66
CA HIS A 15 13.60 11.28 1.58
C HIS A 15 14.16 10.43 0.45
N THR A 16 13.62 9.23 0.30
CA THR A 16 14.00 8.31 -0.76
C THR A 16 12.87 8.37 -1.78
N ASP A 17 13.18 8.56 -3.07
CA ASP A 17 12.19 8.58 -4.15
C ASP A 17 11.31 7.31 -4.21
N MET A 18 11.69 6.25 -3.49
CA MET A 18 10.90 5.02 -3.28
C MET A 18 9.56 5.24 -2.58
N GLU A 19 9.36 6.38 -1.89
CA GLU A 19 8.06 6.72 -1.28
C GLU A 19 6.97 7.03 -2.33
N ASP A 20 7.37 7.28 -3.59
CA ASP A 20 6.46 7.58 -4.69
C ASP A 20 6.11 6.32 -5.51
N ASN A 21 6.14 5.13 -4.88
CA ASN A 21 5.48 3.97 -5.45
C ASN A 21 3.98 4.33 -5.53
N GLN A 22 3.53 4.76 -6.72
CA GLN A 22 2.20 5.32 -6.97
C GLN A 22 1.11 4.34 -6.55
N LEU A 23 0.76 4.43 -5.27
CA LEU A 23 -0.35 3.71 -4.67
C LEU A 23 -1.62 4.35 -5.21
N LYS A 24 -2.37 3.56 -5.95
CA LYS A 24 -3.71 3.90 -6.43
C LYS A 24 -4.73 3.27 -5.49
N TYR A 25 -5.75 4.04 -5.14
CA TYR A 25 -6.88 3.53 -4.38
C TYR A 25 -7.97 3.11 -5.36
N VAL A 26 -8.42 1.87 -5.23
CA VAL A 26 -9.44 1.28 -6.09
C VAL A 26 -10.51 0.64 -5.24
N ASP A 27 -11.76 0.72 -5.69
CA ASP A 27 -12.87 0.00 -5.09
C ASP A 27 -13.18 -1.21 -5.97
N LEU A 28 -13.05 -2.41 -5.39
CA LEU A 28 -13.32 -3.66 -6.09
C LEU A 28 -14.35 -4.44 -5.27
N ASP A 29 -15.52 -4.68 -5.86
CA ASP A 29 -16.65 -5.35 -5.19
C ASP A 29 -17.04 -4.72 -3.82
N GLY A 30 -16.91 -3.39 -3.68
CA GLY A 30 -17.16 -2.68 -2.42
C GLY A 30 -16.03 -2.78 -1.40
N VAL A 31 -14.86 -3.29 -1.81
CA VAL A 31 -13.65 -3.37 -1.00
C VAL A 31 -12.67 -2.31 -1.47
N SER A 32 -12.38 -1.34 -0.60
CA SER A 32 -11.33 -0.36 -0.85
C SER A 32 -9.95 -1.02 -0.69
N LEU A 33 -9.12 -0.91 -1.72
CA LEU A 33 -7.78 -1.51 -1.82
C LEU A 33 -6.78 -0.44 -2.26
N ALA A 34 -5.58 -0.49 -1.68
CA ALA A 34 -4.42 0.26 -2.18
C ALA A 34 -3.57 -0.67 -3.04
N VAL A 35 -3.33 -0.27 -4.29
CA VAL A 35 -2.64 -1.07 -5.30
C VAL A 35 -1.49 -0.30 -5.94
N SER A 36 -0.37 -0.98 -6.22
CA SER A 36 0.73 -0.44 -7.01
C SER A 36 0.60 -0.88 -8.47
N GLN A 37 0.94 0.00 -9.41
CA GLN A 37 0.91 -0.32 -10.83
C GLN A 37 2.22 -0.99 -11.26
N SER A 38 2.11 -2.18 -11.86
CA SER A 38 3.23 -2.86 -12.50
C SER A 38 3.44 -2.37 -13.94
N GLN A 39 4.65 -2.55 -14.48
CA GLN A 39 5.02 -2.13 -15.83
C GLN A 39 4.13 -2.73 -16.93
N ASN A 40 3.51 -3.89 -16.67
CA ASN A 40 2.66 -4.60 -17.62
C ASN A 40 1.16 -4.20 -17.55
N GLY A 41 0.83 -3.12 -16.84
CA GLY A 41 -0.57 -2.68 -16.65
C GLY A 41 -1.37 -3.55 -15.66
N GLU A 42 -0.71 -4.50 -14.99
CA GLU A 42 -1.27 -5.24 -13.86
C GLU A 42 -1.10 -4.44 -12.57
N TYR A 43 -2.01 -4.65 -11.62
CA TYR A 43 -1.95 -3.99 -10.32
C TYR A 43 -1.64 -5.02 -9.23
N THR A 44 -0.77 -4.67 -8.30
CA THR A 44 -0.48 -5.52 -7.13
C THR A 44 -1.13 -4.91 -5.91
N ILE A 45 -1.89 -5.71 -5.14
CA ILE A 45 -2.50 -5.25 -3.89
C ILE A 45 -1.39 -5.06 -2.85
N GLU A 46 -1.24 -3.83 -2.36
CA GLU A 46 -0.28 -3.50 -1.29
C GLU A 46 -0.97 -3.58 0.08
N ARG A 47 -2.23 -3.11 0.15
CA ARG A 47 -2.98 -3.08 1.42
C ARG A 47 -4.49 -3.07 1.21
N VAL A 48 -5.21 -3.80 2.07
CA VAL A 48 -6.67 -3.68 2.19
C VAL A 48 -6.99 -2.46 3.05
N MET A 49 -7.83 -1.56 2.52
CA MET A 49 -8.26 -0.31 3.16
C MET A 49 -9.70 -0.39 3.70
N SER A 50 -10.38 -1.53 3.52
CA SER A 50 -11.71 -1.76 4.04
C SER A 50 -11.75 -1.78 5.58
N THR A 51 -12.85 -1.31 6.15
CA THR A 51 -13.12 -1.40 7.60
C THR A 51 -13.72 -2.75 8.01
N ASN A 52 -14.12 -3.59 7.05
CA ASN A 52 -14.69 -4.91 7.33
C ASN A 52 -13.57 -5.96 7.51
N PRO A 53 -13.45 -6.59 8.70
CA PRO A 53 -12.43 -7.62 8.97
C PRO A 53 -12.51 -8.81 8.02
N GLN A 54 -13.70 -9.16 7.53
CA GLN A 54 -13.87 -10.29 6.61
C GLN A 54 -13.09 -10.10 5.31
N HIS A 55 -12.87 -8.85 4.88
CA HIS A 55 -12.12 -8.56 3.65
C HIS A 55 -10.62 -8.87 3.81
N TYR A 56 -10.08 -8.83 5.04
CA TYR A 56 -8.71 -9.27 5.31
C TYR A 56 -8.56 -10.79 5.38
N LEU A 57 -9.67 -11.50 5.64
CA LEU A 57 -9.70 -12.96 5.69
C LEU A 57 -9.93 -13.59 4.31
N ASP A 58 -10.45 -12.81 3.35
CA ASP A 58 -10.63 -13.27 1.99
C ASP A 58 -9.29 -13.25 1.26
N GLY A 59 -8.81 -14.45 0.91
CA GLY A 59 -7.55 -14.65 0.23
C GLY A 59 -7.41 -13.79 -1.03
N ARG A 60 -8.52 -13.50 -1.72
CA ARG A 60 -8.55 -12.71 -2.97
C ARG A 60 -8.07 -11.27 -2.82
N TYR A 61 -8.12 -10.71 -1.61
CA TYR A 61 -7.69 -9.35 -1.32
C TYR A 61 -6.36 -9.30 -0.56
N SER A 62 -5.67 -10.43 -0.44
CA SER A 62 -4.42 -10.50 0.31
C SER A 62 -3.34 -9.63 -0.36
N PRO A 63 -2.51 -8.93 0.44
CA PRO A 63 -1.34 -8.23 -0.08
C PRO A 63 -0.44 -9.15 -0.93
N GLY A 64 0.08 -8.61 -2.04
CA GLY A 64 0.88 -9.33 -3.02
C GLY A 64 0.07 -9.97 -4.17
N GLN A 65 -1.27 -10.01 -4.06
CA GLN A 65 -2.09 -10.53 -5.14
C GLN A 65 -2.14 -9.57 -6.32
N LYS A 66 -2.07 -10.11 -7.55
CA LYS A 66 -2.20 -9.34 -8.78
C LYS A 66 -3.64 -9.31 -9.25
N ILE A 67 -4.11 -8.13 -9.62
CA ILE A 67 -5.44 -7.90 -10.18
C ILE A 67 -5.32 -7.15 -11.52
N ARG A 68 -6.31 -7.36 -12.38
CA ARG A 68 -6.54 -6.54 -13.57
C ARG A 68 -7.83 -5.79 -13.34
N LEU A 69 -7.76 -4.46 -13.46
CA LEU A 69 -8.90 -3.54 -13.41
C LEU A 69 -9.51 -3.39 -14.81
#